data_AF-A0A7M3NZS3-F1
#
_entry.id   AF-A0A7M3NZS3-F1
#
_cell.length_a   1.000
_cell.length_b   1.000
_cell.length_c   1.000
_cell.angle_alpha   90.00
_cell.angle_beta   90.00
_cell.angle_gamma   90.00
#
_symmetry.space_group_name_H-M   'P 1'
#
loop_
_entity.id
_entity.type
_entity.pdbx_description
1 polymer ?
#
loop_
_entity_poly.entity_id
_entity_poly.type
_entity_poly.pdbx_seq_one_letter_code
_entity_poly.pdbx_strand_id
1 'polypeptide(L)' 'MDTELSLRESSFKGGEYFFNRDNQGMEISVERHIPDEEGEYAEPGFSDYDVLVYVNYGRKATEERIAALSGLHLLRFETV' A
#
# COMPACT_ATOMS: atom_id res chain seq x y z
N MET A 1 15.48 -13.65 3.73
CA MET A 1 14.38 -14.11 2.85
C MET A 1 13.97 -12.86 2.11
N ASP A 2 14.28 -12.81 0.83
CA ASP A 2 14.06 -11.60 0.04
C ASP A 2 12.57 -11.55 -0.36
N THR A 3 11.91 -10.44 -0.03
CA THR A 3 10.53 -10.21 -0.46
C THR A 3 10.58 -9.64 -1.87
N GLU A 4 10.36 -10.48 -2.87
CA GLU A 4 10.32 -10.06 -4.28
C GLU A 4 8.92 -9.58 -4.65
N LEU A 5 8.82 -8.31 -5.07
CA LEU A 5 7.60 -7.72 -5.59
C LEU A 5 7.50 -7.98 -7.10
N SER A 6 6.40 -8.59 -7.53
CA SER A 6 6.10 -8.83 -8.93
C SER A 6 5.24 -7.71 -9.51
N LEU A 7 5.58 -7.24 -10.72
CA LEU A 7 4.72 -6.31 -11.47
C LEU A 7 3.44 -7.03 -11.89
N ARG A 8 2.30 -6.38 -11.68
CA ARG A 8 0.97 -6.85 -12.05
C ARG A 8 0.16 -5.72 -12.66
N GLU A 9 -0.85 -6.07 -13.43
CA GLU A 9 -1.82 -5.13 -14.00
C GLU A 9 -3.21 -5.43 -13.42
N SER A 10 -3.96 -4.38 -13.07
CA SER A 10 -5.32 -4.49 -12.55
C SER A 10 -6.20 -3.45 -13.20
N SER A 11 -7.25 -3.90 -13.90
CA SER A 11 -8.31 -3.03 -14.39
C SER A 11 -9.12 -2.39 -13.25
N PHE A 12 -9.14 -3.01 -12.06
CA PHE A 12 -9.82 -2.49 -10.88
C PHE A 12 -9.01 -1.40 -10.16
N LYS A 13 -7.68 -1.53 -10.11
CA LYS A 13 -6.78 -0.57 -9.43
C LYS A 13 -6.23 0.51 -10.37
N GLY A 14 -6.66 0.52 -11.63
CA GLY A 14 -6.22 1.52 -12.61
C GLY A 14 -4.78 1.32 -13.12
N GLY A 15 -4.40 0.09 -13.45
CA GLY A 15 -3.17 -0.22 -14.17
C GLY A 15 -2.13 -1.00 -13.37
N GLU A 16 -0.86 -0.64 -13.55
CA GLU A 16 0.28 -1.38 -13.00
C GLU A 16 0.50 -1.14 -11.50
N TYR A 17 0.80 -2.21 -10.78
CA TYR A 17 1.17 -2.22 -9.37
C TYR A 17 2.16 -3.33 -9.05
N PHE A 18 2.90 -3.17 -7.96
CA PHE A 18 3.82 -4.18 -7.46
C PHE A 18 3.16 -4.97 -6.33
N PHE A 19 3.33 -6.30 -6.33
CA PHE A 19 2.67 -7.16 -5.36
C PHE A 19 3.52 -8.36 -4.95
N ASN A 20 3.46 -8.69 -3.66
CA ASN A 20 3.93 -9.95 -3.11
C ASN A 20 2.85 -10.52 -2.17
N ARG A 21 2.67 -11.84 -2.24
CA ARG A 21 1.90 -12.61 -1.26
C ARG A 21 2.65 -13.88 -0.94
N ASP A 22 2.81 -14.17 0.33
CA ASP A 22 3.40 -15.43 0.77
C ASP A 22 2.37 -16.56 0.97
N ASN A 23 2.85 -17.75 1.31
CA ASN A 23 2.00 -18.92 1.53
C ASN A 23 1.10 -18.81 2.78
N GLN A 24 1.35 -17.84 3.67
CA GLN A 24 0.54 -17.56 4.86
C GLN A 24 -0.52 -16.48 4.58
N GLY A 25 -0.55 -15.91 3.38
CA GLY A 25 -1.47 -14.84 3.01
C GLY A 25 -1.01 -13.46 3.48
N MET A 26 0.26 -13.31 3.86
CA MET A 26 0.86 -12.00 4.14
C MET A 26 1.10 -11.28 2.80
N GLU A 27 0.49 -10.12 2.64
CA GLU A 27 0.46 -9.35 1.40
C GLU A 27 1.12 -7.98 1.57
N ILE A 28 1.90 -7.60 0.56
CA ILE A 28 2.36 -6.24 0.32
C ILE A 28 1.93 -5.85 -1.09
N SER A 29 1.30 -4.68 -1.23
CA SER A 29 1.14 -4.03 -2.53
C SER A 29 1.69 -2.61 -2.52
N VAL A 30 2.28 -2.19 -3.64
CA VAL A 30 2.73 -0.82 -3.90
C VAL A 30 2.03 -0.34 -5.15
N GLU A 31 1.21 0.69 -4.99
CA GLU A 31 0.26 1.15 -5.99
C GLU A 31 0.47 2.64 -6.25
N ARG A 32 0.36 3.03 -7.51
CA ARG A 32 0.19 4.44 -7.85
C ARG A 32 -1.17 4.90 -7.35
N HIS A 33 -1.18 6.06 -6.72
CA HIS A 33 -2.40 6.70 -6.27
C HIS A 33 -2.73 7.81 -7.26
N ILE A 34 -3.50 7.44 -8.27
CA ILE A 34 -3.96 8.34 -9.33
C ILE A 34 -5.49 8.38 -9.30
N PRO A 35 -6.10 9.52 -9.65
CA PRO A 35 -7.54 9.59 -9.77
C PRO A 35 -8.02 8.76 -10.97
N ASP A 36 -9.26 8.29 -10.90
CA ASP A 36 -9.94 7.60 -12.00
C ASP A 36 -10.44 8.56 -13.09
N GLU A 37 -11.22 8.04 -14.04
CA GLU A 37 -11.76 8.83 -15.16
C GLU A 37 -12.71 9.95 -14.72
N GLU A 38 -13.30 9.84 -13.53
CA GLU A 38 -14.17 10.86 -12.93
C GLU A 38 -13.38 11.88 -12.09
N GLY A 39 -12.07 11.67 -11.91
CA GLY A 39 -11.20 12.51 -11.11
C GLY A 39 -11.14 12.09 -9.64
N GLU A 40 -11.69 10.92 -9.29
CA GLU A 40 -11.82 10.47 -7.91
C GLU A 40 -10.70 9.50 -7.51
N TYR A 41 -10.16 9.70 -6.31
CA TYR A 41 -9.15 8.83 -5.74
C TYR A 41 -9.78 7.63 -5.03
N ALA A 42 -9.14 6.46 -5.10
CA ALA A 42 -9.56 5.29 -4.34
C ALA A 42 -9.50 5.51 -2.81
N GLU A 43 -8.53 6.30 -2.35
CA GLU A 43 -8.40 6.75 -0.96
C GLU A 43 -8.39 8.29 -0.90
N PRO A 44 -9.56 8.97 -0.98
CA PRO A 44 -9.65 10.43 -1.12
C PRO A 44 -8.95 11.21 0.00
N GLY A 45 -8.93 10.64 1.21
CA GLY A 45 -8.28 11.24 2.39
C GLY A 45 -6.75 11.30 2.31
N PHE A 46 -6.15 10.65 1.32
CA PHE A 46 -4.69 10.57 1.13
C PHE A 46 -4.26 11.06 -0.26
N SER A 47 -5.03 11.96 -0.87
CA SER A 47 -4.77 12.53 -2.21
C SER A 47 -3.44 13.28 -2.33
N ASP A 48 -2.83 13.69 -1.21
CA ASP A 48 -1.50 14.32 -1.18
C ASP A 48 -0.34 13.32 -1.43
N TYR A 49 -0.62 12.02 -1.52
CA TYR A 49 0.38 10.97 -1.70
C TYR A 49 0.24 10.31 -3.07
N ASP A 50 1.32 10.31 -3.86
CA ASP A 50 1.36 9.71 -5.21
C ASP A 50 1.44 8.18 -5.20
N VAL A 51 1.91 7.59 -4.09
CA VAL A 51 2.14 6.16 -3.93
C VAL A 51 1.59 5.70 -2.59
N LEU A 52 0.81 4.62 -2.63
CA LEU A 52 0.29 3.95 -1.44
C LEU A 52 0.88 2.55 -1.31
N VAL A 53 1.22 2.20 -0.07
CA VAL A 53 1.75 0.89 0.29
C VAL A 53 0.77 0.23 1.25
N TYR A 54 0.22 -0.90 0.85
CA TYR A 54 -0.71 -1.67 1.67
C TYR A 54 -0.01 -2.90 2.22
N VAL A 55 -0.17 -3.15 3.53
CA VAL A 55 0.42 -4.29 4.22
C VAL A 55 -0.63 -4.90 5.14
N ASN A 56 -0.95 -6.19 4.96
CA ASN A 56 -2.04 -6.83 5.70
C ASN A 56 -1.61 -7.56 7.00
N TYR A 57 -0.33 -7.46 7.39
CA TYR A 57 0.26 -8.25 8.50
C TYR A 57 1.06 -7.40 9.50
N GLY A 58 0.66 -6.15 9.71
CA GLY A 58 1.27 -5.24 10.68
C GLY A 58 1.04 -5.64 12.15
N ARG A 59 1.97 -5.28 13.02
CA ARG A 59 1.80 -5.32 14.50
C ARG A 59 1.88 -3.90 15.04
N LYS A 60 1.35 -3.64 16.24
CA LYS A 60 1.44 -2.31 16.89
C LYS A 60 2.89 -1.79 17.00
N ALA A 61 3.85 -2.67 17.27
CA ALA A 61 5.26 -2.28 17.30
C ALA A 61 5.81 -1.83 15.93
N THR A 62 5.16 -2.22 14.82
CA THR A 62 5.50 -1.76 13.47
C THR A 62 5.03 -0.33 13.24
N GLU A 63 3.88 0.06 13.78
CA GLU A 63 3.35 1.43 13.70
C GLU A 63 4.34 2.43 14.31
N GLU A 64 4.79 2.19 15.54
CA GLU A 64 5.74 3.07 16.24
C GLU A 64 7.06 3.23 15.46
N ARG A 65 7.52 2.15 14.83
CA ARG A 65 8.74 2.16 14.03
C ARG A 65 8.57 2.92 12.72
N ILE A 66 7.44 2.77 12.03
CA ILE A 66 7.16 3.51 10.78
C ILE A 66 7.00 5.00 11.08
N ALA A 67 6.28 5.36 12.16
CA ALA A 67 6.09 6.75 12.56
C ALA A 67 7.41 7.47 12.90
N ALA A 68 8.46 6.72 13.24
CA ALA A 68 9.80 7.26 13.51
C ALA A 68 10.68 7.41 12.25
N LEU A 69 10.25 6.92 11.08
CA LEU A 69 11.04 7.00 9.85
C LEU A 69 10.77 8.32 9.10
N SER A 70 11.84 9.01 8.72
CA SER A 70 11.73 10.15 7.80
C SER A 70 11.39 9.68 6.39
N GLY A 71 10.44 10.34 5.74
CA GLY A 71 10.05 10.05 4.35
C GLY A 71 9.02 8.93 4.20
N LEU A 72 8.53 8.36 5.30
CA LEU A 72 7.35 7.50 5.31
C LEU A 72 6.30 8.11 6.25
N HIS A 73 5.05 8.04 5.81
CA HIS A 73 3.90 8.47 6.62
C HIS A 73 3.01 7.26 6.86
N LEU A 74 2.76 6.92 8.13
CA LEU A 74 1.73 5.95 8.46
C LEU A 74 0.36 6.63 8.31
N LEU A 75 -0.36 6.26 7.27
CA LEU A 75 -1.66 6.88 6.94
C LEU A 75 -2.82 6.25 7.72
N ARG A 76 -2.80 4.92 7.86
CA ARG A 76 -3.88 4.14 8.47
C ARG A 76 -3.33 2.84 9.05
N PHE A 77 -3.83 2.46 10.22
CA PHE A 77 -3.56 1.17 10.85
C PHE A 77 -4.86 0.60 11.41
N GLU A 78 -5.19 -0.63 11.03
CA GLU A 78 -6.41 -1.32 11.46
C GLU A 78 -6.02 -2.68 12.04
N THR A 79 -6.51 -2.97 13.24
CA THR A 79 -6.45 -4.31 13.80
C THR A 79 -7.69 -5.09 13.39
N VAL A 80 -7.47 -6.25 12.77
CA VAL A 80 -8.52 -7.26 12.55
C VAL A 80 -8.94 -7.88 13.87
#